data_AF-A0AAN5D5K3-F1
#
_entry.id   AF-A0AAN5D5K3-F1
#
_cell.length_a   1.000
_cell.length_b   1.000
_cell.length_c   1.000
_cell.angle_alpha   90.00
_cell.angle_beta   90.00
_cell.angle_gamma   90.00
#
_symmetry.space_group_name_H-M   'P 1'
#
loop_
_entity.id
_entity.type
_entity.pdbx_description
1 polymer ?
#
loop_
_entity_poly.entity_id
_entity_poly.type
_entity_poly.pdbx_seq_one_letter_code
_entity_poly.pdbx_strand_id
1 'polypeptide(L)'
;MPTGDFDEWRASLTGEKLQEALEGLHKGKINLEMPKFKIESTTDAKTALQKLGVTRIFENTANLSGISDQDLCVSKIVHKAVVEVSEEGTEAA
;
A
#
# COMPACT_ATOMS: atom_id res chain seq x y z
N MET A 1 10.77 -10.11 -12.14
CA MET A 1 11.08 -10.55 -10.76
C MET A 1 12.47 -10.03 -10.42
N PRO A 2 12.69 -9.45 -9.23
CA PRO A 2 14.03 -9.09 -8.77
C PRO A 2 14.93 -10.32 -8.82
N THR A 3 16.16 -10.18 -9.33
CA THR A 3 17.13 -11.27 -9.45
C THR A 3 18.06 -11.39 -8.24
N GLY A 4 17.88 -10.52 -7.23
CA GLY A 4 18.64 -10.48 -5.97
C GLY A 4 17.73 -10.53 -4.73
N ASP A 5 18.22 -10.06 -3.60
CA ASP A 5 17.47 -10.05 -2.34
C ASP A 5 16.18 -9.23 -2.46
N PHE A 6 15.06 -9.87 -2.14
CA PHE A 6 13.74 -9.26 -2.31
C PHE A 6 13.49 -8.13 -1.30
N ASP A 7 13.99 -8.26 -0.07
CA ASP A 7 13.77 -7.26 0.97
C ASP A 7 14.59 -6.00 0.71
N GLU A 8 15.84 -6.16 0.25
CA GLU A 8 16.67 -5.05 -0.21
C GLU A 8 16.03 -4.35 -1.41
N TRP A 9 15.57 -5.10 -2.42
CA TRP A 9 14.90 -4.54 -3.58
C TRP A 9 13.65 -3.76 -3.17
N ARG A 10 12.81 -4.36 -2.31
CA ARG A 10 11.57 -3.76 -1.79
C ARG A 10 11.84 -2.48 -1.01
N ALA A 11 12.86 -2.46 -0.14
CA ALA A 11 13.24 -1.28 0.63
C ALA A 11 13.72 -0.13 -0.28
N SER A 12 14.27 -0.47 -1.44
CA SER A 12 14.78 0.51 -2.39
C SER A 12 13.72 1.11 -3.32
N LEU A 13 12.50 0.56 -3.36
CA LEU A 13 11.46 0.93 -4.33
C LEU A 13 10.94 2.35 -4.06
N THR A 14 11.03 3.22 -5.07
CA THR A 14 10.50 4.58 -5.07
C THR A 14 9.58 4.80 -6.27
N GLY A 15 8.82 5.91 -6.28
CA GLY A 15 8.01 6.28 -7.43
C GLY A 15 8.83 6.45 -8.71
N GLU A 16 10.02 7.05 -8.62
CA GLU A 16 10.94 7.24 -9.75
C GLU A 16 11.43 5.91 -10.32
N LYS A 17 11.87 4.97 -9.45
CA LYS A 17 12.31 3.64 -9.88
C LYS A 17 11.18 2.83 -10.50
N LEU A 18 9.96 2.97 -9.97
CA LEU A 18 8.79 2.34 -10.57
C LEU A 18 8.53 2.90 -11.97
N GLN A 19 8.60 4.22 -12.13
CA GLN A 19 8.43 4.87 -13.42
C GLN A 19 9.49 4.41 -14.44
N GLU A 20 10.77 4.41 -14.04
CA GLU A 20 11.87 3.91 -14.88
C GLU A 20 11.62 2.46 -15.34
N ALA A 21 11.17 1.60 -14.42
CA ALA A 21 10.83 0.22 -14.74
C ALA A 21 9.67 0.10 -15.74
N LEU A 22 8.66 0.98 -15.65
CA LEU A 22 7.54 1.03 -16.59
C LEU A 22 7.96 1.53 -17.98
N GLU A 23 8.87 2.51 -18.04
CA GLU A 23 9.39 3.05 -19.30
C GLU A 23 10.28 2.05 -20.05
N GLY A 24 10.96 1.15 -19.34
CA GLY A 24 11.78 0.08 -19.93
C GLY A 24 10.99 -1.14 -20.46
N LEU A 25 9.65 -1.15 -20.32
CA LEU A 25 8.83 -2.27 -20.75
C LEU A 25 8.83 -2.41 -22.28
N HIS A 26 9.03 -3.64 -22.76
CA HIS A 26 8.91 -3.99 -24.17
C HIS A 26 8.16 -5.31 -24.33
N LYS A 27 7.51 -5.49 -25.48
CA LYS A 27 6.78 -6.73 -25.79
C LYS A 27 7.77 -7.83 -26.14
N GLY A 28 7.56 -9.02 -25.58
CA GLY A 28 8.35 -10.20 -25.86
C GLY A 28 7.57 -11.47 -25.58
N LYS A 29 8.00 -12.59 -26.17
CA LYS A 29 7.48 -13.91 -25.81
C LYS A 29 8.19 -14.39 -24.56
N ILE A 30 7.41 -14.80 -23.56
CA ILE A 30 7.90 -15.36 -22.31
C ILE A 30 7.15 -16.64 -21.98
N ASN A 31 7.79 -17.53 -21.24
CA ASN A 31 7.10 -18.62 -20.55
C ASN A 31 6.79 -18.10 -19.13
N LEU A 32 5.51 -17.86 -18.84
CA LEU A 32 5.07 -17.30 -17.57
C LEU A 32 4.48 -18.41 -16.70
N GLU A 33 4.99 -18.53 -15.48
CA GLU A 33 4.40 -19.32 -14.41
C GLU A 33 3.97 -18.38 -13.29
N MET A 34 2.68 -18.41 -12.93
CA MET A 34 2.12 -17.57 -11.88
C MET A 34 1.11 -18.40 -11.07
N PRO A 35 1.23 -18.47 -9.74
CA PRO A 35 0.27 -19.19 -8.92
C PRO A 35 -1.06 -18.44 -8.85
N LYS A 36 -2.16 -19.18 -8.73
CA LYS A 36 -3.40 -18.61 -8.20
C LYS A 36 -3.20 -18.30 -6.73
N PHE A 37 -3.67 -17.15 -6.28
CA PHE A 37 -3.63 -16.81 -4.87
C PHE A 37 -4.77 -15.87 -4.51
N LYS A 38 -5.12 -15.91 -3.23
CA LYS A 38 -6.02 -14.94 -2.60
C LYS A 38 -5.35 -14.44 -1.33
N ILE A 39 -5.24 -13.13 -1.19
CA ILE A 39 -4.67 -12.48 -0.02
C ILE A 39 -5.72 -11.52 0.54
N GLU A 40 -5.97 -11.65 1.84
CA GLU A 40 -6.78 -10.71 2.60
C GLU A 40 -5.90 -10.06 3.68
N SER A 41 -5.98 -8.74 3.79
CA SER A 41 -5.21 -7.97 4.77
C SER A 41 -6.11 -7.01 5.51
N THR A 42 -5.86 -6.87 6.81
CA THR A 42 -6.46 -5.81 7.64
C THR A 42 -5.33 -5.13 8.40
N THR A 43 -5.09 -3.86 8.09
CA THR A 43 -3.98 -3.08 8.60
C THR A 43 -4.48 -1.96 9.50
N ASP A 44 -3.85 -1.81 10.67
CA ASP A 44 -3.97 -0.58 11.46
C ASP A 44 -3.12 0.52 10.82
N ALA A 45 -3.77 1.33 9.98
CA ALA A 45 -3.11 2.38 9.22
C ALA A 45 -2.65 3.54 10.11
N LYS A 46 -3.16 3.65 11.35
CA LYS A 46 -2.70 4.67 12.32
C LYS A 46 -1.20 4.54 12.56
N THR A 47 -0.72 3.34 12.85
CA THR A 47 0.69 3.07 13.13
C THR A 47 1.59 3.41 11.94
N ALA A 48 1.15 3.07 10.72
CA ALA A 48 1.90 3.39 9.50
C ALA A 48 1.98 4.91 9.27
N LEU A 49 0.86 5.62 9.41
CA LEU A 49 0.78 7.07 9.24
C LEU A 49 1.63 7.82 10.27
N GLN A 50 1.67 7.36 11.52
CA GLN A 50 2.56 7.91 12.55
C GLN A 50 4.04 7.79 12.17
N LYS A 51 4.46 6.63 11.64
CA LYS A 51 5.83 6.43 11.13
C LYS A 51 6.16 7.33 9.94
N LEU A 52 5.15 7.74 9.18
CA LEU A 52 5.27 8.70 8.07
C LEU A 52 5.18 10.17 8.53
N GLY A 53 5.07 10.44 9.83
CA GLY A 53 5.05 11.79 10.40
C GLY A 53 3.65 12.38 10.62
N VAL A 54 2.58 11.65 10.29
CA VAL A 54 1.21 12.07 10.60
C VAL A 54 0.87 11.63 12.02
N THR A 55 1.01 12.53 12.99
CA THR A 55 0.79 12.21 14.41
C THR A 55 -0.34 13.03 15.04
N ARG A 56 -0.37 14.34 14.76
CA ARG A 56 -1.24 15.31 15.44
C ARG A 56 -2.74 14.98 15.37
N ILE A 57 -3.21 14.39 14.26
CA ILE A 57 -4.62 14.02 14.09
C ILE A 57 -5.11 12.98 15.10
N PHE A 58 -4.18 12.25 15.72
CA PHE A 58 -4.46 11.19 16.69
C PHE A 58 -4.37 11.66 18.15
N GLU A 59 -4.01 12.92 18.39
CA GLU A 59 -3.84 13.52 19.71
C GLU A 59 -5.09 14.29 20.11
N ASN A 60 -5.31 14.49 21.42
CA ASN A 60 -6.41 15.34 21.91
C ASN A 60 -6.25 16.82 21.51
N THR A 61 -5.06 17.21 21.03
CA THR A 61 -4.73 18.55 20.52
C THR A 61 -4.92 18.65 19.00
N ALA A 62 -5.52 17.62 18.37
CA ALA A 62 -5.88 17.63 16.98
C ALA A 62 -6.81 18.81 16.68
N ASN A 63 -6.51 19.55 15.61
CA ASN A 63 -7.40 20.60 15.14
C ASN A 63 -8.27 20.06 14.00
N LEU A 64 -9.50 19.66 14.33
CA LEU A 64 -10.52 19.19 13.40
C LEU A 64 -11.74 20.13 13.33
N SER A 65 -11.53 21.42 13.60
CA SER A 65 -12.60 22.44 13.64
C SER A 65 -13.35 22.61 12.32
N GLY A 66 -12.75 22.21 11.19
CA GLY A 66 -13.43 22.17 9.88
C GLY A 66 -14.51 21.09 9.77
N ILE A 67 -14.62 20.18 10.74
CA ILE A 67 -15.61 19.10 10.77
C ILE A 67 -16.66 19.35 11.86
N SER A 68 -16.24 19.82 13.03
CA SER A 68 -17.11 20.07 14.18
C SER A 68 -16.52 21.13 15.11
N ASP A 69 -17.39 21.87 15.80
CA ASP A 69 -16.99 22.80 16.88
C ASP A 69 -16.58 22.08 18.18
N GLN A 70 -16.74 20.75 18.25
CA GLN A 70 -16.29 19.94 19.38
C GLN A 70 -14.83 19.51 19.21
N ASP A 71 -14.13 19.27 20.32
CA ASP A 71 -12.78 18.69 20.28
C ASP A 71 -12.85 17.24 19.80
N LEU A 72 -12.30 16.98 18.61
CA LEU A 72 -12.26 15.67 17.97
C LEU A 72 -10.82 15.22 17.75
N CYS A 73 -10.59 13.90 17.85
CA CYS A 73 -9.37 13.26 17.39
C CYS A 73 -9.69 11.96 16.65
N VAL A 74 -8.77 11.52 15.80
CA VAL A 74 -8.87 10.24 15.12
C VAL A 74 -8.41 9.14 16.08
N SER A 75 -9.32 8.26 16.48
CA SER A 75 -9.00 7.16 17.37
C SER A 75 -8.27 6.02 16.64
N LYS A 76 -8.80 5.61 15.48
CA LYS A 76 -8.35 4.45 14.69
C LYS A 76 -8.53 4.67 13.20
N ILE A 77 -7.65 4.08 12.39
CA ILE A 77 -7.83 3.97 10.94
C ILE A 77 -7.61 2.51 10.56
N VAL A 78 -8.64 1.86 10.02
CA VAL A 78 -8.58 0.46 9.58
C VAL A 78 -8.62 0.43 8.07
N HIS A 79 -7.63 -0.20 7.46
CA HIS A 79 -7.59 -0.45 6.03
C HIS A 79 -7.70 -1.96 5.79
N LYS A 80 -8.78 -2.39 5.14
CA LYS A 80 -8.97 -3.78 4.72
C LYS A 80 -8.82 -3.84 3.20
N ALA A 81 -8.08 -4.84 2.71
CA ALA A 81 -7.88 -5.08 1.29
C ALA A 81 -7.94 -6.58 0.99
N VAL A 82 -8.47 -6.92 -0.17
CA VAL A 82 -8.50 -8.28 -0.72
C VAL A 82 -7.97 -8.24 -2.16
N VAL A 83 -7.13 -9.22 -2.52
CA VAL A 83 -6.72 -9.44 -3.91
C VAL A 83 -6.81 -10.94 -4.22
N GLU A 84 -7.40 -11.25 -5.37
CA GLU A 84 -7.53 -12.60 -5.90
C GLU A 84 -7.00 -12.64 -7.34
N VAL A 85 -6.09 -13.58 -7.61
CA VAL A 85 -5.52 -13.81 -8.94
C VAL A 85 -5.86 -15.22 -9.38
N SER A 86 -6.47 -15.32 -10.56
CA SER A 86 -6.85 -16.57 -11.22
C SER A 86 -6.45 -16.54 -12.70
N GLU A 87 -6.72 -17.62 -13.44
CA GLU A 87 -6.50 -17.66 -14.88
C GLU A 87 -7.39 -16.70 -15.66
N GLU A 88 -8.57 -16.37 -15.11
CA GLU A 88 -9.52 -15.45 -15.74
C GLU A 88 -9.14 -13.97 -15.52
N GLY A 89 -8.29 -13.68 -14.52
CA GLY A 89 -7.80 -12.33 -14.25
C GLY A 89 -7.55 -12.03 -12.78
N THR A 90 -7.79 -10.77 -12.39
CA THR A 90 -7.57 -10.26 -11.04
C THR A 90 -8.80 -9.53 -10.53
N GLU A 91 -9.22 -9.85 -9.30
CA GLU A 91 -10.24 -9.13 -8.54
C GLU A 91 -9.61 -8.49 -7.30
N ALA A 92 -9.95 -7.24 -7.00
CA ALA A 92 -9.43 -6.51 -5.85
C ALA A 92 -10.49 -5.60 -5.21
N ALA A 93 -10.49 -5.50 -3.88
CA ALA A 93 -11.43 -4.71 -3.08
C ALA A 93 -10.80 -4.15 -1.80
#